data_AF-A0A7W1D1H4-F1
#
_entry.id   AF-A0A7W1D1H4-F1
#
_cell.length_a   1.000
_cell.length_b   1.000
_cell.length_c   1.000
_cell.angle_alpha   90.00
_cell.angle_beta   90.00
_cell.angle_gamma   90.00
#
_symmetry.space_group_name_H-M   'P 1'
#
loop_
_entity.id
_entity.type
_entity.pdbx_description
1 polymer ?
#
loop_
_entity_poly.entity_id
_entity_poly.type
_entity_poly.pdbx_seq_one_letter_code
_entity_poly.pdbx_strand_id
1 'polypeptide(L)'
;MRLEEMEEAHPEAEVELWTEDEARLGLKPVVRRVWAPVGERPTTAGFKRGYEWTYLYGFVRPQSGEVFWLVLPTVNTKLFSMALREFANEVGAGEDKHVLLVLDRAGWHTGGEVEVPEGIHLEF
;
A
#
# COMPACT_ATOMS: atom_id res chain seq x y z
N MET A 1 21.70 -8.39 8.53
CA MET A 1 20.39 -8.21 7.84
C MET A 1 20.12 -6.71 7.85
N ARG A 2 19.46 -6.12 6.84
CA ARG A 2 19.34 -4.65 6.75
C ARG A 2 18.66 -3.98 7.97
N LEU A 3 17.81 -4.72 8.68
CA LEU A 3 17.24 -4.29 9.97
C LEU A 3 18.31 -4.20 11.07
N GLU A 4 19.15 -5.22 11.22
CA GLU A 4 20.26 -5.26 12.20
C GLU A 4 21.27 -4.13 11.92
N GLU A 5 21.56 -3.85 10.65
CA GLU A 5 22.44 -2.74 10.26
C GLU A 5 21.84 -1.37 10.66
N MET A 6 20.51 -1.24 10.61
CA MET A 6 19.81 -0.02 11.01
C MET A 6 19.75 0.13 12.54
N GLU A 7 19.55 -0.98 13.26
CA GLU A 7 19.66 -1.03 14.72
C GLU A 7 21.07 -0.65 15.20
N GLU A 8 22.11 -1.12 14.52
CA GLU A 8 23.50 -0.74 14.82
C GLU A 8 23.81 0.73 14.50
N ALA A 9 23.23 1.27 13.42
CA ALA A 9 23.42 2.67 13.02
C ALA A 9 22.68 3.66 13.93
N HIS A 10 21.58 3.23 14.56
CA HIS A 10 20.72 4.05 15.40
C HIS A 10 20.52 3.42 16.80
N PRO A 11 21.58 3.27 17.60
CA PRO A 11 21.54 2.50 18.84
C PRO A 11 20.71 3.14 19.96
N GLU A 12 20.44 4.45 19.87
CA GLU A 12 19.63 5.20 20.84
C GLU A 12 18.15 5.31 20.44
N ALA A 13 17.80 4.89 19.22
CA ALA A 13 16.44 4.98 18.68
C ALA A 13 15.78 3.59 18.60
N GLU A 14 14.45 3.55 18.70
CA GLU A 14 13.69 2.34 18.41
C GLU A 14 13.68 2.06 16.91
N VAL A 15 13.89 0.80 16.52
CA VAL A 15 13.83 0.38 15.11
C VAL A 15 12.73 -0.65 14.91
N GLU A 16 11.82 -0.35 13.98
CA GLU A 16 10.70 -1.23 13.63
C GLU A 16 10.73 -1.67 12.17
N LEU A 17 10.29 -2.90 11.91
CA LEU A 17 10.05 -3.43 10.58
C LEU A 17 8.56 -3.36 10.24
N TRP A 18 8.24 -2.69 9.14
CA TRP A 18 6.90 -2.61 8.58
C TRP A 18 6.89 -3.06 7.11
N THR A 19 5.72 -3.47 6.62
CA THR A 19 5.50 -3.83 5.22
C THR A 19 4.36 -3.02 4.64
N GLU A 20 4.44 -2.62 3.37
CA GLU A 20 3.41 -1.86 2.68
C GLU A 20 3.08 -2.45 1.31
N ASP A 21 1.79 -2.40 0.94
CA ASP A 21 1.29 -2.74 -0.40
C ASP A 21 -0.06 -2.03 -0.66
N GLU A 22 -0.41 -1.87 -1.94
CA GLU A 22 -1.66 -1.24 -2.36
C GLU A 22 -2.66 -2.22 -3.00
N ALA A 23 -3.87 -2.23 -2.46
CA ALA A 23 -4.97 -3.02 -2.99
C ALA A 23 -6.00 -2.14 -3.70
N ARG A 24 -6.32 -2.45 -4.96
CA ARG A 24 -7.43 -1.81 -5.66
C ARG A 24 -8.78 -2.29 -5.13
N LEU A 25 -9.58 -1.38 -4.61
CA LEU A 25 -10.96 -1.59 -4.21
C LEU A 25 -11.89 -0.99 -5.27
N GLY A 26 -12.97 -1.67 -5.62
CA GLY A 26 -13.86 -1.12 -6.63
C GLY A 26 -14.97 -2.04 -7.10
N LEU A 27 -15.89 -1.46 -7.87
CA LEU A 27 -16.99 -2.19 -8.46
C LEU A 27 -16.48 -3.06 -9.60
N LYS A 28 -16.40 -4.36 -9.34
CA LYS A 28 -16.19 -5.36 -10.38
C LYS A 28 -17.54 -5.71 -11.01
N PRO A 29 -17.59 -5.90 -12.34
CA PRO A 29 -18.80 -6.42 -12.98
C PRO A 29 -19.24 -7.73 -12.33
N VAL A 30 -20.54 -7.89 -12.11
CA VAL A 30 -21.10 -9.14 -11.60
C VAL A 30 -20.95 -10.21 -12.68
N VAL A 31 -20.03 -11.14 -12.47
CA VAL A 31 -19.90 -12.35 -13.29
C VAL A 31 -20.74 -13.44 -12.64
N ARG A 32 -21.74 -13.96 -13.36
CA ARG A 32 -22.58 -15.07 -12.91
C ARG A 32 -22.74 -16.11 -14.01
N ARG A 33 -23.02 -17.35 -13.63
CA ARG A 33 -23.48 -18.38 -14.57
C ARG A 33 -24.93 -18.08 -14.98
N VAL A 34 -25.24 -18.26 -16.26
CA VAL A 34 -26.58 -18.12 -16.81
C VAL A 34 -26.86 -19.26 -17.78
N TRP A 35 -28.12 -19.67 -17.86
CA TRP A 35 -28.58 -20.64 -18.85
C TRP A 35 -28.97 -19.91 -20.14
N ALA A 36 -28.63 -20.49 -21.28
CA ALA A 36 -29.08 -20.03 -22.59
C ALA A 36 -29.49 -21.25 -23.43
N PRO A 37 -30.44 -21.10 -24.38
CA PRO A 37 -30.78 -22.16 -25.33
C PRO A 37 -29.56 -22.65 -26.11
N VAL A 38 -29.61 -23.91 -26.57
CA VAL A 38 -28.54 -24.49 -27.38
C VAL A 38 -28.44 -23.73 -28.71
N GLY A 39 -27.25 -23.22 -29.00
CA GLY A 39 -26.99 -22.39 -30.18
C GLY A 39 -27.11 -20.89 -29.94
N GLU A 40 -27.56 -20.47 -28.76
CA GLU A 40 -27.68 -19.05 -28.40
C GLU A 40 -26.56 -18.57 -27.49
N ARG A 41 -26.06 -17.36 -27.73
CA ARG A 41 -25.07 -16.72 -26.87
C ARG A 41 -25.75 -16.27 -25.57
N PRO A 42 -25.26 -16.67 -24.39
CA PRO A 42 -25.81 -16.16 -23.14
C PRO A 42 -25.63 -14.64 -23.04
N THR A 43 -26.73 -13.93 -22.82
CA THR A 43 -26.73 -12.48 -22.62
C THR A 43 -27.12 -12.18 -21.18
N THR A 44 -26.40 -11.26 -20.53
CA THR A 44 -26.74 -10.78 -19.20
C THR A 44 -27.15 -9.32 -19.29
N ALA A 45 -28.37 -9.00 -18.83
CA ALA A 45 -28.73 -7.62 -18.56
C ALA A 45 -27.83 -7.11 -17.41
N GLY A 46 -27.04 -6.06 -17.67
CA GLY A 46 -26.26 -5.37 -16.65
C GLY A 46 -24.74 -5.60 -16.67
N PHE A 47 -24.15 -6.23 -17.68
CA PHE A 47 -22.69 -6.16 -17.87
C PHE A 47 -22.29 -4.78 -18.40
N LYS A 48 -22.28 -3.78 -17.51
CA LYS A 48 -21.66 -2.50 -17.79
C LYS A 48 -20.16 -2.67 -17.57
N ARG A 49 -19.36 -2.50 -18.63
CA ARG A 49 -17.92 -2.25 -18.53
C ARG A 49 -17.72 -0.83 -17.99
N GLY A 50 -18.02 -0.66 -16.71
CA GLY A 50 -17.73 0.54 -15.95
C GLY A 50 -16.92 0.07 -14.76
N TYR A 51 -15.77 0.68 -14.58
CA TYR A 51 -14.92 0.35 -13.46
C TYR A 51 -14.67 1.62 -12.65
N GLU A 52 -15.25 1.63 -11.47
CA GLU A 52 -14.99 2.63 -10.45
C GLU A 52 -14.09 1.98 -9.42
N TRP A 53 -12.98 2.64 -9.12
CA TRP A 53 -12.00 2.14 -8.18
C TRP A 53 -11.44 3.25 -7.32
N THR A 54 -10.98 2.82 -6.17
CA THR A 54 -10.14 3.52 -5.22
C THR A 54 -9.04 2.55 -4.80
N TYR A 55 -8.08 3.00 -4.01
CA TYR A 55 -6.96 2.20 -3.56
C TYR A 55 -6.91 2.22 -2.03
N LEU A 56 -6.66 1.05 -1.46
CA LEU A 56 -6.30 0.89 -0.07
C LEU A 56 -4.78 0.78 0.00
N TYR A 57 -4.15 1.73 0.65
CA TYR A 57 -2.76 1.66 1.07
C TYR A 57 -2.73 0.96 2.41
N GLY A 58 -2.01 -0.15 2.53
CA GLY A 58 -1.98 -0.96 3.74
C GLY A 58 -0.57 -1.12 4.28
N PHE A 59 -0.37 -0.68 5.52
CA PHE A 59 0.88 -0.80 6.26
C PHE A 59 0.67 -1.80 7.39
N VAL A 60 1.54 -2.79 7.51
CA VAL A 60 1.43 -3.85 8.53
C VAL A 60 2.75 -4.00 9.25
N ARG A 61 2.72 -4.11 10.58
CA ARG A 61 3.86 -4.52 11.39
C ARG A 61 3.78 -6.01 11.64
N PRO A 62 4.62 -6.85 11.00
CA PRO A 62 4.47 -8.30 11.09
C PRO A 62 4.65 -8.86 12.49
N GLN A 63 5.46 -8.19 13.32
CA GLN A 63 5.79 -8.65 14.67
C GLN A 63 4.62 -8.50 15.66
N SER A 64 3.86 -7.41 15.57
CA SER A 64 2.76 -7.11 16.50
C SER A 64 1.37 -7.31 15.90
N GLY A 65 1.26 -7.31 14.57
CA GLY A 65 -0.02 -7.29 13.86
C GLY A 65 -0.69 -5.91 13.83
N GLU A 66 0.03 -4.85 14.20
CA GLU A 66 -0.46 -3.48 14.05
C GLU A 66 -0.63 -3.13 12.57
N VAL A 67 -1.66 -2.34 12.27
CA VAL A 67 -2.03 -1.96 10.90
C VAL A 67 -2.36 -0.49 10.84
N PHE A 68 -1.83 0.19 9.84
CA PHE A 68 -2.26 1.52 9.42
C PHE A 68 -2.73 1.44 7.96
N TRP A 69 -3.76 2.19 7.60
CA TRP A 69 -4.28 2.15 6.23
C TRP A 69 -4.97 3.45 5.82
N LEU A 70 -4.93 3.71 4.52
CA LEU A 70 -5.59 4.86 3.90
C LEU A 70 -6.39 4.41 2.68
N VAL A 71 -7.58 4.98 2.50
CA VAL A 71 -8.34 4.82 1.25
C VAL A 71 -8.15 6.07 0.41
N LEU A 72 -7.38 5.94 -0.67
CA LEU A 72 -6.97 7.02 -1.57
C LEU A 72 -7.56 6.82 -2.96
N PRO A 73 -7.84 7.91 -3.72
CA PRO A 73 -8.55 7.81 -4.99
C PRO A 73 -7.73 7.16 -6.11
N THR A 74 -6.39 7.18 -6.03
CA THR A 74 -5.49 6.61 -7.05
C THR A 74 -4.14 6.27 -6.42
N VAL A 75 -3.28 5.59 -7.19
CA VAL A 75 -1.85 5.47 -6.92
C VAL A 75 -1.06 6.46 -7.77
N ASN A 76 -0.13 7.18 -7.15
CA ASN A 76 0.90 8.00 -7.79
C ASN A 76 1.91 8.49 -6.74
N THR A 77 3.04 9.03 -7.18
CA THR A 77 4.11 9.52 -6.32
C THR A 77 3.63 10.55 -5.28
N LYS A 78 2.80 11.51 -5.67
CA LYS A 78 2.29 12.54 -4.74
C LYS A 78 1.45 11.94 -3.60
N LEU A 79 0.57 11.00 -3.92
CA LEU A 79 -0.26 10.34 -2.92
C LEU A 79 0.54 9.36 -2.07
N PHE A 80 1.56 8.72 -2.63
CA PHE A 80 2.49 7.88 -1.88
C PHE A 80 3.30 8.70 -0.87
N SER A 81 3.90 9.83 -1.28
CA SER A 81 4.59 10.75 -0.36
C SER A 81 3.68 11.22 0.78
N MET A 82 2.41 11.54 0.46
CA MET A 82 1.42 11.91 1.48
C MET A 82 1.10 10.74 2.41
N ALA A 83 0.92 9.52 1.87
CA ALA A 83 0.66 8.32 2.67
C ALA A 83 1.81 8.01 3.63
N LEU A 84 3.08 8.13 3.17
CA LEU A 84 4.26 7.98 4.03
C LEU A 84 4.25 8.99 5.17
N ARG A 85 3.88 10.25 4.90
CA ARG A 85 3.80 11.29 5.94
C ARG A 85 2.73 10.98 6.98
N GLU A 86 1.53 10.60 6.56
CA GLU A 86 0.46 10.23 7.50
C GLU A 86 0.84 8.98 8.30
N PHE A 87 1.48 7.99 7.66
CA PHE A 87 2.00 6.80 8.33
C PHE A 87 3.08 7.14 9.37
N ALA A 88 4.07 7.96 9.01
CA ALA A 88 5.13 8.40 9.91
C ALA A 88 4.57 9.12 11.14
N ASN A 89 3.57 9.99 10.94
CA ASN A 89 2.87 10.67 12.03
C ASN A 89 2.12 9.70 12.94
N GLU A 90 1.44 8.70 12.37
CA GLU A 90 0.69 7.70 13.14
C GLU A 90 1.61 6.85 14.03
N VAL A 91 2.71 6.33 13.46
CA VAL A 91 3.62 5.43 14.19
C VAL A 91 4.66 6.17 15.03
N GLY A 92 4.70 7.51 14.94
CA GLY A 92 5.65 8.36 15.64
C GLY A 92 7.08 8.23 15.14
N ALA A 93 7.28 8.01 13.83
CA ALA A 93 8.61 7.93 13.24
C ALA A 93 9.31 9.31 13.25
N GLY A 94 10.62 9.32 13.49
CA GLY A 94 11.44 10.53 13.60
C GLY A 94 12.84 10.23 14.12
N GLU A 95 13.41 11.14 14.90
CA GLU A 95 14.77 11.04 15.47
C GLU A 95 14.92 9.86 16.43
N ASP A 96 13.93 9.63 17.32
CA ASP A 96 13.98 8.58 18.34
C ASP A 96 13.38 7.25 17.89
N LYS A 97 12.79 7.20 16.68
CA LYS A 97 12.11 6.01 16.16
C LYS A 97 12.23 5.92 14.64
N HIS A 98 12.90 4.88 14.18
CA HIS A 98 13.07 4.59 12.76
C HIS A 98 12.24 3.38 12.32
N VAL A 99 11.71 3.45 11.11
CA VAL A 99 10.94 2.38 10.48
C VAL A 99 11.63 1.95 9.19
N LEU A 100 12.01 0.67 9.13
CA LEU A 100 12.36 0.01 7.88
C LEU A 100 11.06 -0.47 7.23
N LEU A 101 10.64 0.23 6.17
CA LEU A 101 9.44 -0.07 5.42
C LEU A 101 9.78 -0.90 4.18
N VAL A 102 9.32 -2.15 4.16
CA VAL A 102 9.50 -3.07 3.03
C VAL A 102 8.30 -2.97 2.09
N LEU A 103 8.57 -2.76 0.81
CA LEU A 103 7.54 -2.59 -0.21
C LEU A 103 8.04 -3.05 -1.58
N ASP A 104 7.14 -3.17 -2.55
CA ASP A 104 7.51 -3.54 -3.91
C ASP A 104 8.19 -2.38 -4.68
N ARG A 105 8.69 -2.67 -5.88
CA ARG A 105 9.38 -1.69 -6.74
C ARG A 105 8.44 -1.00 -7.75
N ALA A 106 7.20 -0.70 -7.37
CA ALA A 106 6.31 0.06 -8.24
C ALA A 106 6.93 1.40 -8.64
N GLY A 107 6.58 1.88 -9.85
CA GLY A 107 7.16 3.10 -10.41
C GLY A 107 6.90 4.36 -9.56
N TRP A 108 5.83 4.37 -8.78
CA TRP A 108 5.53 5.48 -7.86
C TRP A 108 6.25 5.38 -6.51
N HIS A 109 6.80 4.21 -6.14
CA HIS A 109 7.63 4.04 -4.93
C HIS A 109 9.08 4.49 -5.14
N THR A 110 9.57 4.36 -6.37
CA THR A 110 10.98 4.62 -6.74
C THR A 110 11.17 5.91 -7.52
N GLY A 111 10.10 6.68 -7.73
CA GLY A 111 10.16 7.96 -8.44
C GLY A 111 11.03 8.97 -7.70
N GLY A 112 11.87 9.73 -8.42
CA GLY A 112 12.77 10.72 -7.81
C GLY A 112 12.05 11.90 -7.11
N GLU A 113 10.73 11.99 -7.22
CA GLU A 113 9.87 12.98 -6.57
C GLU A 113 9.19 12.44 -5.29
N VAL A 114 9.48 11.20 -4.88
CA VAL A 114 8.97 10.65 -3.62
C VAL A 114 9.61 11.39 -2.45
N GLU A 115 8.78 11.91 -1.56
CA GLU A 115 9.19 12.58 -0.33
C GLU A 115 9.07 11.56 0.80
N VAL A 116 10.21 11.14 1.35
CA VAL A 116 10.27 10.19 2.46
C VAL A 116 10.42 10.98 3.77
N PRO A 117 9.49 10.84 4.74
CA PRO A 117 9.60 11.51 6.03
C PRO A 117 10.84 11.05 6.81
N GLU A 118 11.32 11.91 7.71
CA GLU A 118 12.35 11.53 8.68
C GLU A 118 11.90 10.31 9.49
N GLY A 119 12.85 9.42 9.80
CA GLY A 119 12.55 8.16 10.46
C GLY A 119 12.15 7.03 9.52
N ILE A 120 11.69 7.29 8.30
CA ILE A 120 11.27 6.24 7.36
C ILE A 120 12.41 5.85 6.41
N HIS A 121 12.64 4.55 6.26
CA HIS A 121 13.64 3.98 5.35
C HIS A 121 12.99 2.96 4.44
N LEU A 122 13.09 3.13 3.12
CA LEU A 122 12.47 2.24 2.14
C LEU A 122 13.38 1.06 1.76
N GLU A 123 12.82 -0.15 1.73
CA GLU A 123 13.49 -1.39 1.33
C GLU A 123 12.72 -2.14 0.24
N PHE A 124 13.42 -2.59 -0.81
CA PHE A 124 12.86 -3.04 -2.08
C PHE A 124 13.43 -4.36 -2.62
#